data_AF-A0A7S2HSW3-F1
#
_entry.id   AF-A0A7S2HSW3-F1
#
_cell.length_a   1.000
_cell.length_b   1.000
_cell.length_c   1.000
_cell.angle_alpha   90.00
_cell.angle_beta   90.00
_cell.angle_gamma   90.00
#
_symmetry.space_group_name_H-M   'P 1'
#
loop_
_entity.id
_entity.type
_entity.pdbx_description
1 polymer ?
#
loop_
_entity_poly.entity_id
_entity_poly.type
_entity_poly.pdbx_seq_one_letter_code
_entity_poly.pdbx_strand_id
1 'polypeptide(L)'
;AQLGGGIYTKAADVGADLVGKVEAGIPEDDPRNPAVIADLVGDNVGDCAGRGADLFESISAEIIGAMLLGGTLATNQRLPDNVATNFMLFPLLIHSFDMLVSTCGVLSIRVKKNVVLTQGSLQKKATSMNDLEGAGGTDSE
;
A
#
# COMPACT_ATOMS: atom_id res chain seq x y z
N ALA A 1 -11.28 6.03 -8.37
CA ALA A 1 -10.89 6.58 -7.07
C ALA A 1 -9.38 6.74 -6.94
N GLN A 2 -8.60 5.67 -7.24
CA GLN A 2 -7.13 5.65 -7.22
C GLN A 2 -6.44 6.87 -7.84
N LEU A 3 -6.75 7.20 -9.10
CA LEU A 3 -6.12 8.30 -9.82
C LEU A 3 -6.41 9.68 -9.20
N GLY A 4 -7.67 9.92 -8.82
CA GLY A 4 -8.07 11.20 -8.21
C GLY A 4 -7.47 11.39 -6.81
N GLY A 5 -7.51 10.34 -5.98
CA GLY A 5 -6.91 10.37 -4.65
C GLY A 5 -5.39 10.49 -4.71
N GLY A 6 -4.72 9.72 -5.58
CA GLY A 6 -3.26 9.76 -5.72
C GLY A 6 -2.73 11.10 -6.22
N ILE A 7 -3.42 11.76 -7.15
CA ILE A 7 -3.07 13.12 -7.58
C ILE A 7 -3.21 14.12 -6.42
N TYR A 8 -4.31 14.00 -5.65
CA TYR A 8 -4.57 14.87 -4.51
C TYR A 8 -3.49 14.73 -3.43
N THR A 9 -3.19 13.49 -3.01
CA THR A 9 -2.14 13.20 -2.01
C THR A 9 -0.78 13.68 -2.48
N LYS A 10 -0.36 13.31 -3.69
CA LYS A 10 1.01 13.63 -4.14
C LYS A 10 1.22 15.11 -4.44
N ALA A 11 0.18 15.84 -4.86
CA ALA A 11 0.28 17.29 -4.97
C ALA A 11 0.39 17.97 -3.60
N ALA A 12 -0.31 17.46 -2.58
CA ALA A 12 -0.27 18.01 -1.23
C ALA A 12 1.04 17.70 -0.51
N ASP A 13 1.47 16.44 -0.50
CA ASP A 13 2.73 15.92 0.06
C ASP A 13 3.94 16.70 -0.48
N VAL A 14 4.09 16.74 -1.81
CA VAL A 14 5.22 17.45 -2.45
C VAL A 14 5.18 18.96 -2.18
N GLY A 15 4.00 19.57 -2.15
CA GLY A 15 3.85 21.00 -1.85
C GLY A 15 4.15 21.34 -0.39
N ALA A 16 3.70 20.51 0.55
CA ALA A 16 3.93 20.68 1.98
C ALA A 16 5.41 20.52 2.33
N ASP A 17 6.06 19.52 1.74
CA ASP A 17 7.46 19.21 1.99
C ASP A 17 8.42 20.23 1.39
N LEU A 18 8.21 20.64 0.14
CA LEU A 18 9.10 21.61 -0.51
C LEU A 18 9.04 22.96 0.20
N VAL A 19 7.84 23.48 0.43
CA VAL A 19 7.70 24.82 1.04
C VAL A 19 8.02 24.78 2.54
N GLY A 20 7.63 23.71 3.24
CA GLY A 20 7.89 23.55 4.67
C GLY A 20 9.36 23.25 4.97
N LYS A 21 9.86 22.11 4.48
CA LYS A 21 11.20 21.61 4.84
C LYS A 21 12.32 22.34 4.10
N VAL A 22 12.15 22.62 2.80
CA VAL A 22 13.24 23.15 1.96
C VAL A 22 13.30 24.68 1.99
N GLU A 23 12.16 25.37 1.88
CA GLU A 23 12.14 26.84 1.82
C GLU A 23 12.06 27.50 3.20
N ALA A 24 11.11 27.08 4.04
CA ALA A 24 10.89 27.68 5.36
C ALA A 24 11.74 27.06 6.48
N GLY A 25 12.38 25.90 6.22
CA GLY A 25 13.20 25.18 7.20
C GLY A 25 12.42 24.72 8.43
N ILE A 26 11.10 24.56 8.32
CA ILE A 26 10.25 24.06 9.40
C ILE A 26 10.16 22.52 9.33
N PRO A 27 9.94 21.85 10.47
CA PRO A 27 9.76 20.40 10.51
C PRO A 27 8.62 19.92 9.61
N GLU A 28 8.68 18.65 9.24
CA GLU A 28 7.57 17.90 8.66
C GLU A 28 6.33 17.95 9.55
N ASP A 29 5.14 17.97 8.93
CA ASP A 29 3.84 18.02 9.61
C ASP A 29 3.67 19.19 10.60
N ASP A 30 4.43 20.27 10.42
CA ASP A 30 4.35 21.40 11.32
C ASP A 30 2.98 22.11 11.18
N PRO A 31 2.25 22.34 12.28
CA PRO A 31 0.92 22.95 12.24
C PRO A 31 0.91 24.38 11.69
N ARG A 32 2.07 25.03 11.53
CA ARG A 32 2.21 26.34 10.87
C ARG A 32 2.14 26.23 9.35
N ASN A 33 2.33 25.04 8.78
CA ASN A 33 2.21 24.81 7.34
C ASN A 33 0.75 24.49 6.98
N PRO A 34 0.05 25.36 6.25
CA PRO A 34 -1.35 25.15 5.90
C PRO A 34 -1.57 23.94 4.97
N ALA A 35 -0.53 23.46 4.28
CA ALA A 35 -0.61 22.32 3.38
C ALA A 35 -0.69 20.97 4.10
N VAL A 36 -0.32 20.90 5.39
CA VAL A 36 -0.30 19.64 6.18
C VAL A 36 -1.70 19.03 6.32
N ILE A 37 -2.74 19.85 6.40
CA ILE A 37 -4.11 19.34 6.43
C ILE A 37 -4.47 18.65 5.11
N ALA A 38 -4.03 19.19 3.98
CA ALA A 38 -4.28 18.59 2.68
C ALA A 38 -3.49 17.29 2.49
N ASP A 39 -2.28 17.22 3.04
CA ASP A 39 -1.44 16.02 3.01
C ASP A 39 -2.06 14.86 3.81
N LEU A 40 -2.44 15.12 5.07
CA LEU A 40 -3.10 14.12 5.93
C LEU A 40 -4.48 13.68 5.41
N VAL A 41 -5.23 14.59 4.78
CA VAL A 41 -6.47 14.23 4.07
C VAL A 41 -6.13 13.39 2.84
N GLY A 42 -5.06 13.74 2.14
CA GLY A 42 -4.53 12.99 1.02
C GLY A 42 -4.22 11.55 1.38
N ASP A 43 -3.49 11.27 2.45
CA ASP A 43 -3.17 9.89 2.84
C ASP A 43 -4.41 9.02 3.03
N ASN A 44 -5.47 9.58 3.60
CA ASN A 44 -6.72 8.85 3.78
C ASN A 44 -7.46 8.64 2.44
N VAL A 45 -7.49 9.65 1.58
CA VAL A 45 -8.25 9.61 0.32
C VAL A 45 -7.52 8.83 -0.78
N GLY A 46 -6.20 8.96 -0.88
CA GLY A 46 -5.35 8.28 -1.83
C GLY A 46 -4.93 6.90 -1.35
N ASP A 47 -4.18 6.84 -0.25
CA ASP A 47 -3.50 5.61 0.14
C ASP A 47 -4.44 4.60 0.80
N CYS A 48 -5.44 5.05 1.56
CA CYS A 48 -6.45 4.17 2.14
C CYS A 48 -7.63 3.92 1.18
N ALA A 49 -8.38 4.97 0.82
CA ALA A 49 -9.60 4.79 0.03
C ALA A 49 -9.31 4.39 -1.42
N GLY A 50 -8.23 4.91 -2.03
CA GLY A 50 -7.77 4.49 -3.35
C GLY A 50 -7.42 3.00 -3.37
N ARG A 51 -6.44 2.58 -2.54
CA ARG A 51 -6.02 1.18 -2.51
C ARG A 51 -7.14 0.21 -2.15
N GLY A 52 -8.05 0.61 -1.27
CA GLY A 52 -9.23 -0.20 -0.95
C GLY A 52 -10.11 -0.45 -2.18
N ALA A 53 -10.33 0.56 -3.01
CA ALA A 53 -11.09 0.42 -4.26
C ALA A 53 -10.37 -0.42 -5.32
N ASP A 54 -9.05 -0.26 -5.44
CA ASP A 54 -8.20 -1.04 -6.37
C ASP A 54 -8.20 -2.55 -6.03
N LEU A 55 -8.11 -2.87 -4.74
CA LEU A 55 -8.24 -4.24 -4.26
C LEU A 55 -9.64 -4.81 -4.50
N PHE A 56 -10.69 -4.02 -4.24
CA PHE A 56 -12.06 -4.46 -4.49
C PHE A 56 -12.32 -4.74 -5.98
N GLU A 57 -11.82 -3.89 -6.88
CA GLU A 57 -11.91 -4.07 -8.32
C GLU A 57 -11.25 -5.39 -8.75
N SER A 58 -10.00 -5.61 -8.33
CA SER A 58 -9.23 -6.80 -8.70
C SER A 58 -9.86 -8.09 -8.18
N ILE A 59 -10.26 -8.13 -6.90
CA ILE A 59 -10.87 -9.32 -6.29
C ILE A 59 -12.24 -9.62 -6.93
N SER A 60 -13.06 -8.58 -7.17
CA SER A 60 -14.36 -8.77 -7.82
C SER A 60 -14.21 -9.31 -9.25
N ALA A 61 -13.27 -8.76 -10.01
CA ALA A 61 -12.98 -9.22 -11.37
C ALA A 61 -12.47 -10.66 -11.40
N GLU A 62 -11.61 -11.06 -10.44
CA GLU A 62 -11.12 -12.43 -10.30
C GLU A 62 -12.26 -13.43 -10.07
N ILE A 63 -13.13 -13.17 -9.08
CA ILE A 63 -14.25 -14.07 -8.75
C ILE A 63 -15.19 -14.21 -9.94
N ILE A 64 -15.61 -13.09 -10.54
CA ILE A 64 -16.53 -13.09 -11.69
C ILE A 64 -15.89 -13.80 -12.88
N GLY A 65 -14.60 -13.58 -13.14
CA GLY A 65 -13.85 -14.25 -14.19
C GLY A 65 -13.82 -15.76 -14.01
N ALA A 66 -13.54 -16.24 -12.79
CA ALA A 66 -13.55 -17.67 -12.46
C ALA A 66 -14.95 -18.28 -12.62
N MET A 67 -16.01 -17.56 -12.21
CA MET A 67 -17.40 -17.99 -12.39
C MET A 67 -17.77 -18.11 -13.87
N LEU A 68 -17.36 -17.14 -14.70
CA LEU A 68 -17.59 -17.16 -16.15
C LEU A 68 -16.86 -18.33 -16.81
N LEU A 69 -15.60 -18.57 -16.44
CA LEU A 69 -14.84 -19.72 -16.92
C LEU A 69 -15.51 -21.04 -16.53
N GLY A 70 -15.94 -21.19 -15.27
CA GLY A 70 -16.64 -22.38 -14.79
C GLY A 70 -17.95 -22.64 -15.54
N GLY A 71 -18.77 -21.60 -15.72
CA GLY A 71 -20.04 -21.70 -16.45
C GLY A 71 -19.88 -21.98 -17.94
N THR A 72 -18.92 -21.33 -18.60
CA THR A 72 -18.65 -21.56 -20.04
C THR A 72 -18.07 -22.94 -20.31
N LEU A 73 -17.15 -23.43 -19.48
CA LEU A 73 -16.65 -24.81 -19.57
C LEU A 73 -17.76 -25.84 -19.38
N ALA A 74 -18.63 -25.64 -18.39
CA ALA A 74 -19.73 -26.56 -18.14
C ALA A 74 -20.75 -26.62 -19.28
N THR A 75 -21.05 -25.48 -19.89
CA THR A 75 -21.92 -25.38 -21.07
C THR A 75 -21.31 -26.08 -22.28
N ASN A 76 -20.01 -25.87 -22.55
CA ASN A 76 -19.30 -26.48 -23.68
C ASN A 76 -19.25 -28.01 -23.58
N GLN A 77 -19.14 -28.55 -22.36
CA GLN A 77 -19.15 -30.00 -22.11
C GLN A 77 -20.56 -30.60 -22.05
N ARG A 78 -21.63 -29.79 -22.25
CA ARG A 78 -23.04 -30.20 -22.14
C ARG A 78 -23.35 -30.91 -20.82
N LEU A 79 -22.77 -30.41 -19.73
CA LEU A 79 -23.05 -30.92 -18.40
C LEU A 79 -24.50 -30.59 -18.00
N PRO A 80 -25.15 -31.43 -17.19
CA PRO A 80 -26.49 -31.13 -16.70
C PRO A 80 -26.46 -29.90 -15.77
N ASP A 81 -27.55 -29.14 -15.76
CA ASP A 81 -27.63 -27.80 -15.15
C ASP A 81 -27.26 -27.78 -13.66
N ASN A 82 -27.58 -28.86 -12.94
CA ASN A 82 -27.20 -29.05 -11.54
C ASN A 82 -25.68 -29.09 -11.34
N VAL A 83 -24.94 -29.70 -12.26
CA VAL A 83 -23.47 -29.76 -12.21
C VAL A 83 -22.88 -28.43 -12.67
N ALA A 84 -23.41 -27.82 -13.73
CA ALA A 84 -22.96 -26.52 -14.22
C ALA A 84 -23.05 -25.42 -13.14
N THR A 85 -24.12 -25.42 -12.35
CA THR A 85 -24.30 -24.49 -11.23
C THR A 85 -23.22 -24.67 -10.15
N ASN A 86 -22.84 -25.92 -9.86
CA ASN A 86 -21.78 -26.21 -8.87
C ASN A 86 -20.41 -25.68 -9.33
N PHE A 87 -20.09 -25.77 -10.61
CA PHE A 87 -18.84 -25.22 -11.16
C PHE A 87 -18.79 -23.69 -11.07
N MET A 88 -19.93 -23.01 -11.22
CA MET A 88 -20.03 -21.57 -11.05
C MET A 88 -19.92 -21.14 -9.58
N LEU A 89 -20.50 -21.92 -8.64
CA LEU A 89 -20.46 -21.63 -7.21
C LEU A 89 -19.12 -21.96 -6.55
N PHE A 90 -18.33 -22.84 -7.16
CA PHE A 90 -17.04 -23.29 -6.63
C PHE A 90 -16.07 -22.16 -6.24
N PRO A 91 -15.71 -21.19 -7.12
CA PRO A 91 -14.82 -20.09 -6.74
C PRO A 91 -15.38 -19.22 -5.62
N LEU A 92 -16.71 -19.05 -5.56
CA LEU A 92 -17.37 -18.23 -4.53
C LEU A 92 -17.26 -18.88 -3.14
N LEU A 93 -17.34 -20.21 -3.07
CA LEU A 93 -17.12 -20.96 -1.84
C LEU A 93 -15.66 -20.86 -1.37
N ILE A 94 -14.69 -21.02 -2.28
CA ILE A 94 -13.26 -20.91 -1.93
C ILE A 94 -12.95 -19.53 -1.34
N HIS A 95 -13.37 -18.46 -2.02
CA HIS A 95 -13.13 -17.10 -1.53
C HIS A 95 -13.84 -16.81 -0.19
N SER A 96 -15.01 -17.41 0.05
CA SER A 96 -15.69 -17.30 1.35
C SER A 96 -14.84 -17.90 2.49
N PHE A 97 -14.19 -19.04 2.24
CA PHE A 97 -13.26 -19.62 3.20
C PHE A 97 -11.97 -18.80 3.35
N ASP A 98 -11.44 -18.27 2.24
CA ASP A 98 -10.23 -17.44 2.26
C ASP A 98 -10.39 -16.19 3.13
N MET A 99 -11.55 -15.53 3.06
CA MET A 99 -11.85 -14.38 3.92
C MET A 99 -11.87 -14.73 5.42
N LEU A 100 -12.36 -15.93 5.78
CA LEU A 100 -12.33 -16.41 7.16
C LEU A 100 -10.91 -16.74 7.62
N VAL A 101 -10.13 -17.44 6.78
CA VAL A 101 -8.73 -17.78 7.06
C VAL A 101 -7.89 -16.51 7.22
N SER A 102 -8.06 -15.53 6.32
CA SER A 102 -7.41 -14.23 6.38
C SER A 102 -7.74 -13.49 7.67
N THR A 103 -9.03 -13.44 8.05
CA THR A 103 -9.47 -12.81 9.32
C THR A 103 -8.80 -13.47 10.53
N CYS A 104 -8.82 -14.80 10.61
CA CYS A 104 -8.14 -15.54 11.68
C CYS A 104 -6.61 -15.33 11.68
N GLY A 105 -6.01 -15.20 10.49
CA GLY A 105 -4.59 -14.92 10.30
C GLY A 105 -4.20 -13.56 10.88
N VAL A 106 -4.96 -12.50 10.54
CA VAL A 106 -4.72 -11.14 11.07
C VAL A 106 -4.86 -11.11 12.60
N LEU A 107 -5.85 -11.81 13.16
CA LEU A 107 -6.03 -11.90 14.62
C LEU A 107 -4.89 -12.66 15.32
N SER A 108 -4.19 -13.53 14.61
CA SER A 108 -3.07 -14.31 15.16
C SER A 108 -1.76 -13.52 15.23
N ILE A 109 -1.69 -12.35 14.58
CA ILE A 109 -0.50 -11.52 14.56
C ILE A 109 -0.28 -10.90 15.94
N ARG A 110 0.84 -11.27 16.59
CA ARG A 110 1.32 -10.64 17.81
C ARG A 110 2.55 -9.79 17.50
N VAL A 111 2.40 -8.48 17.58
CA VAL A 111 3.53 -7.54 17.40
C VAL A 111 4.42 -7.57 18.64
N LYS A 112 5.68 -7.99 18.48
CA LYS A 112 6.70 -7.79 19.51
C LYS A 112 7.05 -6.30 19.54
N LYS A 113 6.76 -5.62 20.66
CA LYS A 113 7.30 -4.28 20.91
C LYS A 113 8.80 -4.40 21.11
N ASN A 114 9.59 -4.19 20.07
CA ASN A 114 11.00 -3.83 20.18
C ASN A 114 11.44 -3.13 18.89
N VAL A 115 11.51 -1.81 18.97
CA VAL A 115 12.54 -0.89 18.45
C VAL A 115 11.89 0.50 18.44
N VAL A 116 11.90 1.13 19.61
CA VAL A 116 11.92 2.59 19.71
C VAL A 116 13.42 2.91 19.82
N LEU A 117 13.88 3.91 19.05
CA LEU A 117 15.26 4.43 18.95
C LEU A 117 16.21 3.70 17.98
N THR A 118 16.05 3.91 16.67
CA THR A 118 17.19 3.71 15.72
C THR A 118 17.17 4.67 14.52
N GLN A 119 16.35 5.74 14.51
CA GLN A 119 16.55 6.81 13.51
C GLN A 119 17.82 7.64 13.81
N GLY A 120 18.17 7.85 15.09
CA GLY A 120 19.41 8.55 15.48
C GLY A 120 20.72 7.80 15.18
N SER A 121 20.69 6.47 15.10
CA SER A 121 21.87 5.65 14.79
C SER A 121 22.08 5.42 13.29
N LEU A 122 21.06 5.59 12.45
CA LEU A 122 21.24 5.62 10.99
C LEU A 122 21.87 6.95 10.54
N GLN A 123 21.46 8.09 11.14
CA GLN A 123 22.14 9.37 10.90
C GLN A 123 23.59 9.35 11.35
N LYS A 124 23.91 8.86 12.56
CA LYS A 124 25.31 8.74 13.02
C LYS A 124 26.16 7.84 12.13
N LYS A 125 25.58 6.77 11.55
CA LYS A 125 26.30 5.86 10.65
C LYS A 125 26.56 6.50 9.28
N ALA A 126 25.65 7.35 8.80
CA ALA A 126 25.84 8.13 7.58
C ALA A 126 26.90 9.24 7.76
N THR A 127 26.90 9.95 8.89
CA THR A 127 27.93 10.98 9.15
C THR A 127 29.32 10.37 9.34
N SER A 128 29.41 9.24 10.04
CA SER A 128 30.67 8.48 10.20
C SER A 128 31.21 7.90 8.89
N MET A 129 30.37 7.68 7.86
CA MET A 129 30.83 7.19 6.56
C MET A 129 31.36 8.33 5.67
N ASN A 130 30.82 9.54 5.78
CA ASN A 130 31.36 10.71 5.07
C ASN A 130 32.72 11.17 5.63
N ASP A 131 32.95 11.01 6.93
CA ASP A 131 34.25 11.35 7.55
C ASP A 131 35.38 10.39 7.15
N LEU A 132 35.04 9.18 6.67
CA LEU A 132 36.01 8.18 6.20
C LEU A 132 36.38 8.35 4.71
N GLU A 133 35.48 8.90 3.88
CA GLU A 133 35.80 9.22 2.47
C GLU A 133 36.59 10.53 2.33
N GLY A 134 36.49 11.45 3.31
CA GLY A 134 37.25 12.72 3.30
C GLY A 134 38.72 12.62 3.69
N ALA A 135 39.19 11.48 4.23
CA ALA A 135 40.56 11.31 4.71
C ALA A 135 41.48 10.55 3.73
N GLY A 136 40.97 10.14 2.56
CA GLY A 136 41.68 9.25 1.63
C GLY A 136 42.23 9.90 0.35
N GLY A 137 42.28 11.24 0.25
CA GLY A 137 42.53 11.89 -1.03
C GLY A 137 43.34 13.18 -0.96
N THR A 138 44.58 13.14 -0.51
CA THR A 138 45.67 14.03 -0.96
C THR A 138 47.03 13.41 -0.62
N ASP A 139 47.52 12.50 -1.47
CA ASP A 139 48.97 12.31 -1.63
C ASP A 139 49.31 12.74 -3.07
N SER A 140 49.86 13.93 -3.12
CA SER A 140 50.27 14.75 -4.26
C SER A 140 51.54 14.22 -4.95
N GLU A 141 51.54 14.21 -6.29
CA GLU A 141 52.71 14.62 -7.08
C GLU A 141 53.02 16.11 -6.87
#